data_AF-A0A0V1EP16-F1
#
_entry.id   AF-A0A0V1EP16-F1
#
_cell.length_a   1.000
_cell.length_b   1.000
_cell.length_c   1.000
_cell.angle_alpha   90.00
_cell.angle_beta   90.00
_cell.angle_gamma   90.00
#
_symmetry.space_group_name_H-M   'P 1'
#
loop_
_entity.id
_entity.type
_entity.pdbx_description
1 polymer ?
#
loop_
_entity_poly.entity_id
_entity_poly.type
_entity_poly.pdbx_seq_one_letter_code
_entity_poly.pdbx_strand_id
1 'polypeptide(L)'
;LVDLAGNERGADNMSSDRLSRIESASINHSLFALKECIRAIGTKQGHIPFRGSKLTLVLRDSFVAENARTCMIAMVSPGNLSCEHTINTLHYANR
;
A
#
# COMPACT_ATOMS: atom_id res chain seq x y z
N LEU A 1 11.43 6.92 8.87
CA LEU A 1 11.43 5.59 8.23
C LEU A 1 10.07 4.95 8.52
N VAL A 2 9.43 4.33 7.52
CA VAL A 2 8.11 3.73 7.67
C VAL A 2 8.21 2.28 7.20
N ASP A 3 7.76 1.36 8.03
CA ASP A 3 7.62 -0.05 7.69
C ASP A 3 6.14 -0.38 7.50
N LEU A 4 5.81 -1.03 6.39
CA LEU A 4 4.44 -1.31 6.00
C LEU A 4 4.18 -2.81 6.12
N ALA A 5 3.04 -3.16 6.72
CA ALA A 5 2.57 -4.55 6.72
C ALA A 5 2.35 -5.08 5.30
N GLY A 6 2.34 -6.41 5.17
CA GLY A 6 2.08 -7.10 3.91
C GLY A 6 0.69 -6.82 3.34
N ASN A 7 0.52 -7.05 2.04
CA ASN A 7 -0.76 -6.89 1.34
C ASN A 7 -1.39 -8.23 0.94
N GLU A 8 -1.16 -9.26 1.75
CA GLU A 8 -1.66 -10.61 1.53
C GLU A 8 -3.18 -10.62 1.31
N ARG A 9 -3.62 -11.52 0.42
CA ARG A 9 -5.04 -11.60 0.06
C ARG A 9 -5.79 -12.31 1.17
N GLY A 10 -7.05 -11.93 1.35
CA GLY A 10 -7.95 -12.66 2.26
C GLY A 10 -8.04 -14.15 1.91
N ALA A 11 -7.92 -14.50 0.62
CA ALA A 11 -7.88 -15.89 0.13
C ALA A 11 -6.70 -16.70 0.69
N ASP A 12 -5.57 -16.06 0.96
CA ASP A 12 -4.36 -16.69 1.50
C ASP A 12 -4.55 -17.02 3.00
N ASN A 13 -5.51 -16.36 3.66
CA ASN A 13 -5.76 -16.43 5.11
C ASN A 13 -7.11 -17.10 5.45
N MET A 14 -7.63 -17.96 4.58
CA MET A 14 -8.97 -18.56 4.78
C MET A 14 -9.08 -19.44 6.04
N SER A 15 -7.98 -20.06 6.46
CA SER A 15 -7.90 -20.83 7.71
C SER A 15 -7.62 -19.98 8.96
N SER A 16 -7.47 -18.67 8.80
CA SER A 16 -7.15 -17.75 9.89
C SER A 16 -8.35 -17.55 10.82
N ASP A 17 -8.09 -17.25 12.09
CA ASP A 17 -9.14 -16.92 13.05
C ASP A 17 -9.83 -15.57 12.74
N ARG A 18 -10.91 -15.27 13.45
CA ARG A 18 -11.71 -14.06 13.18
C ARG A 18 -10.91 -12.77 13.40
N LEU A 19 -10.05 -12.72 14.42
CA LEU A 19 -9.30 -11.52 14.76
C LEU A 19 -8.26 -11.19 13.68
N SER A 20 -7.47 -12.18 13.26
CA SER A 20 -6.48 -12.00 12.20
C SER A 20 -7.12 -11.64 10.85
N ARG A 21 -8.34 -12.12 10.54
CA ARG A 21 -9.06 -11.67 9.34
C ARG A 21 -9.48 -10.20 9.40
N ILE A 22 -9.93 -9.72 10.57
CA ILE A 22 -10.28 -8.30 10.76
C ILE A 22 -9.04 -7.42 10.64
N GLU A 23 -7.92 -7.85 11.23
CA GLU A 23 -6.64 -7.17 11.11
C GLU A 23 -6.17 -7.11 9.65
N SER A 24 -6.18 -8.25 8.95
CA SER A 24 -5.83 -8.34 7.52
C SER A 24 -6.67 -7.39 6.66
N ALA A 25 -7.97 -7.27 6.96
CA ALA A 25 -8.85 -6.34 6.27
C ALA A 25 -8.48 -4.87 6.53
N SER A 26 -8.12 -4.53 7.77
CA SER A 26 -7.67 -3.18 8.16
C SER A 26 -6.34 -2.80 7.50
N ILE A 27 -5.39 -3.76 7.44
CA ILE A 27 -4.11 -3.62 6.73
C ILE A 27 -4.38 -3.34 5.25
N ASN A 28 -5.15 -4.20 4.59
CA ASN A 28 -5.47 -4.06 3.17
C ASN A 28 -6.22 -2.76 2.85
N HIS A 29 -7.12 -2.32 3.73
CA HIS A 29 -7.80 -1.03 3.59
C HIS A 29 -6.81 0.14 3.60
N SER A 30 -5.87 0.14 4.55
CA SER A 30 -4.86 1.20 4.68
C SER A 30 -3.91 1.24 3.48
N LEU A 31 -3.48 0.06 3.01
CA LEU A 31 -2.61 -0.07 1.83
C LEU A 31 -3.35 0.28 0.53
N PHE A 32 -4.64 -0.03 0.42
CA PHE A 32 -5.47 0.39 -0.72
C PHE A 32 -5.60 1.91 -0.78
N ALA A 33 -5.88 2.57 0.34
CA ALA A 33 -5.93 4.03 0.39
C ALA A 33 -4.59 4.67 -0.04
N LEU A 34 -3.45 4.07 0.36
CA LEU A 34 -2.13 4.52 -0.05
C LEU A 34 -1.90 4.34 -1.57
N LYS A 35 -2.31 3.19 -2.12
CA LYS A 35 -2.28 2.92 -3.57
C LYS A 35 -3.05 3.98 -4.36
N GLU A 36 -4.23 4.37 -3.89
CA GLU A 36 -5.04 5.39 -4.54
C GLU A 36 -4.41 6.79 -4.44
N CYS A 37 -3.75 7.13 -3.33
CA CYS A 37 -3.01 8.38 -3.21
C CYS A 37 -1.86 8.48 -4.22
N ILE A 38 -1.02 7.44 -4.31
CA ILE A 38 0.10 7.39 -5.26
C ILE A 38 -0.40 7.45 -6.71
N ARG A 39 -1.46 6.68 -7.03
CA ARG A 39 -2.10 6.75 -8.36
C ARG A 39 -2.58 8.16 -8.68
N ALA A 40 -3.27 8.82 -7.76
CA ALA A 40 -3.77 10.18 -7.96
C ALA A 40 -2.63 11.19 -8.18
N ILE A 41 -1.51 11.05 -7.47
CA ILE A 41 -0.30 11.85 -7.65
C ILE A 41 0.33 11.61 -9.02
N GLY A 42 0.58 10.36 -9.39
CA GLY A 42 1.21 10.00 -10.67
C GLY A 42 0.38 10.45 -11.88
N THR A 43 -0.95 10.43 -11.75
CA THR A 43 -1.89 10.94 -12.78
C THR A 43 -2.22 12.43 -12.66
N LYS A 44 -1.58 13.17 -11.74
CA LYS A 44 -1.77 14.61 -11.50
C LYS A 44 -3.24 15.01 -11.29
N GLN A 45 -4.00 14.21 -10.54
CA GLN A 45 -5.37 14.57 -10.18
C GLN A 45 -5.40 15.81 -9.28
N GLY A 46 -6.41 16.66 -9.44
CA GLY A 46 -6.57 17.86 -8.60
C GLY A 46 -6.87 17.55 -7.13
N HIS A 47 -7.42 16.37 -6.82
CA HIS A 47 -7.68 15.92 -5.46
C HIS A 47 -6.97 14.59 -5.17
N ILE A 48 -6.18 14.55 -4.11
CA ILE A 48 -5.49 13.34 -3.62
C ILE A 48 -6.18 12.87 -2.33
N PRO A 49 -6.71 11.64 -2.25
CA PRO A 49 -7.58 11.19 -1.17
C PRO A 49 -6.83 10.79 0.11
N PHE A 50 -5.99 11.67 0.68
CA PHE A 50 -5.20 11.37 1.88
C PHE A 50 -6.04 11.03 3.13
N ARG A 51 -7.34 11.35 3.13
CA ARG A 51 -8.28 11.00 4.21
C ARG A 51 -8.79 9.55 4.14
N GLY A 52 -8.37 8.77 3.14
CA GLY A 52 -8.79 7.39 2.96
C GLY A 52 -8.35 6.44 4.08
N SER A 53 -7.25 6.73 4.78
CA SER A 53 -6.85 6.02 6.00
C SER A 53 -6.00 6.91 6.92
N LYS A 54 -5.80 6.48 8.17
CA LYS A 54 -4.86 7.16 9.09
C LYS A 54 -3.42 7.14 8.56
N LEU A 55 -3.03 6.05 7.88
CA LEU A 55 -1.71 5.92 7.26
C LEU A 55 -1.48 7.00 6.21
N THR A 56 -2.44 7.21 5.29
CA THR A 56 -2.31 8.21 4.24
C THR A 56 -2.33 9.64 4.77
N LEU A 57 -3.04 9.90 5.88
CA LEU A 57 -3.00 11.18 6.57
C LEU A 57 -1.60 11.49 7.10
N VAL A 58 -0.97 10.53 7.77
CA VAL A 58 0.39 10.67 8.31
C VAL A 58 1.43 10.85 7.20
N LEU A 59 1.26 10.13 6.09
CA LEU A 59 2.19 10.19 4.96
C LEU A 59 2.00 11.40 4.04
N ARG A 60 0.94 12.20 4.22
CA ARG A 60 0.60 13.31 3.33
C ARG A 60 1.80 14.21 3.03
N ASP A 61 2.48 14.67 4.07
CA ASP A 61 3.57 15.64 3.93
C ASP A 61 4.80 15.03 3.23
N SER A 62 4.96 13.71 3.26
CA SER A 62 6.01 13.01 2.49
C SER A 62 5.78 13.09 0.98
N PHE A 63 4.54 13.32 0.53
CA PHE A 63 4.20 13.37 -0.89
C PHE A 63 4.01 14.78 -1.44
N VAL A 64 3.52 15.73 -0.62
CA VAL A 64 3.11 17.05 -1.13
C VAL A 64 3.92 18.23 -0.61
N ALA A 65 4.78 18.06 0.40
CA ALA A 65 5.61 19.15 0.87
C ALA A 65 6.69 19.50 -0.17
N GLU A 66 6.87 20.79 -0.46
CA GLU A 66 7.76 21.28 -1.54
C GLU A 66 9.21 20.78 -1.41
N ASN A 67 9.68 20.59 -0.17
CA ASN A 67 11.04 20.15 0.12
C ASN A 67 11.14 18.67 0.54
N ALA A 68 10.06 17.89 0.42
CA ALA A 68 10.09 16.47 0.75
C ALA A 68 10.79 15.68 -0.36
N ARG A 69 11.63 14.72 0.06
CA ARG A 69 12.18 13.68 -0.81
C ARG A 69 11.78 12.33 -0.25
N THR A 70 11.12 11.53 -1.07
CA THR A 70 10.57 10.23 -0.66
C THR A 70 11.18 9.14 -1.51
N CYS A 71 11.58 8.05 -0.86
CA CYS A 71 12.07 6.83 -1.50
C CYS A 71 11.18 5.68 -1.04
N MET A 72 10.69 4.88 -1.99
CA MET A 72 9.99 3.64 -1.73
C MET A 72 10.94 2.47 -1.99
N ILE A 73 10.99 1.53 -1.06
CA ILE A 73 11.67 0.25 -1.23
C ILE A 73 10.60 -0.81 -1.42
N ALA A 74 10.54 -1.40 -2.62
CA ALA A 74 9.58 -2.44 -2.95
C ALA A 74 10.17 -3.82 -2.64
N MET A 75 9.56 -4.54 -1.70
CA MET A 75 10.01 -5.88 -1.30
C MET A 75 9.25 -6.94 -2.09
N VAL A 76 9.98 -7.86 -2.71
CA VAL A 76 9.42 -8.94 -3.53
C VAL A 76 10.00 -10.29 -3.12
N SER A 77 9.21 -11.34 -3.27
CA SER A 77 9.63 -12.72 -2.98
C SER A 77 10.01 -13.44 -4.28
N PRO A 78 11.15 -14.14 -4.36
CA PRO A 78 11.63 -14.76 -5.61
C PRO A 78 10.90 -16.07 -5.98
N GLY A 79 10.02 -16.58 -5.11
CA GLY A 79 9.36 -17.87 -5.32
C GLY A 79 8.30 -17.82 -6.42
N ASN A 80 8.18 -18.92 -7.19
CA ASN A 80 7.19 -19.03 -8.27
C ASN A 80 5.74 -18.86 -7.78
N LEU A 81 5.42 -19.38 -6.59
CA LEU A 81 4.11 -19.22 -5.95
C LEU A 81 3.79 -17.76 -5.60
N SER A 82 4.81 -16.90 -5.49
CA SER A 82 4.69 -15.48 -5.19
C SER A 82 4.71 -14.60 -6.45
N CYS A 83 4.68 -15.20 -7.65
CA CYS A 83 4.79 -14.46 -8.91
C CYS A 83 3.69 -13.40 -9.05
N GLU A 84 2.44 -13.75 -8.74
CA GLU A 84 1.32 -12.81 -8.81
C GLU A 84 1.47 -11.64 -7.83
N HIS A 85 1.86 -11.92 -6.58
CA HIS A 85 2.12 -10.89 -5.56
C HIS A 85 3.28 -9.98 -5.97
N THR A 86 4.35 -10.55 -6.53
CA THR A 86 5.52 -9.81 -7.04
C THR A 86 5.13 -8.87 -8.15
N ILE A 87 4.37 -9.34 -9.14
CA ILE A 87 3.88 -8.51 -10.26
C ILE A 87 3.02 -7.34 -9.73
N ASN A 88 2.13 -7.62 -8.77
CA ASN A 88 1.29 -6.58 -8.16
C ASN A 88 2.11 -5.50 -7.44
N THR A 89 3.14 -5.90 -6.69
CA THR A 89 4.05 -4.97 -6.01
C THR A 89 4.87 -4.14 -6.99
N LEU A 90 5.39 -4.75 -8.06
CA LEU A 90 6.16 -4.03 -9.09
C LEU A 90 5.28 -3.06 -9.89
N HIS A 91 4.06 -3.45 -10.28
CA HIS A 91 3.12 -2.54 -10.92
C HIS A 91 2.76 -1.35 -10.04
N TYR A 92 2.70 -1.56 -8.73
CA TYR A 92 2.47 -0.49 -7.77
C TYR A 92 3.69 0.46 -7.68
N ALA A 93 4.91 -0.08 -7.64
CA ALA A 93 6.15 0.71 -7.55
C ALA A 93 6.47 1.50 -8.84
N ASN A 94 5.97 1.06 -10.00
CA ASN A 94 6.23 1.69 -11.29
C ASN A 94 5.27 2.85 -11.65
N ARG A 95 4.30 3.20 -10.79
CA ARG A 95 3.31 4.26 -11.02
C ARG A 95 3.74 5.59 -10.43
#